data_AF-A0AAV1CFR6-F1
#
_entry.id   AF-A0AAV1CFR6-F1
#
_cell.length_a   1.000
_cell.length_b   1.000
_cell.length_c   1.000
_cell.angle_alpha   90.00
_cell.angle_beta   90.00
_cell.angle_gamma   90.00
#
_symmetry.space_group_name_H-M   'P 1'
#
loop_
_entity.id
_entity.type
_entity.pdbx_description
1 polymer ?
#
loop_
_entity_poly.entity_id
_entity_poly.type
_entity_poly.pdbx_seq_one_letter_code
_entity_poly.pdbx_strand_id
1 'polypeptide(L)'
;MIVREVHLENLEKVITSGESFMAYDYPPETLSVYVSDDGGSELTLFAFMEAAKFGRFWLPLCKEYNIMDRCPDAYFKSNYSANSDAQNISNEMYENMKEKIENVVETGNVTDEDLSSEEELEAFSKWKRGIFTPQQHPSVIQVLLESDKDKDTAGNPMPNLIYVSREKSKASPHNFNSGALNTLIRVSAVMTNAPIILTLDCDMFSNDPKTVERVICFMMDPPYQPKLGYIQFPQMYQGLNKADIYAAEFKQPIQINAMGMDGLRGPNHVGTGCFFNRRVFFSGPSSLVQPEMPELRPDYTHRKNMAHQVSGCNYENQSNWGSKAVAKNPNKTVVQEDDSKIVEVIPEAAKPVAINVSPKCTGSISQSKQF
;
A
#
# COMPACT_ATOMS: atom_id res chain seq x y z
N MET A 1 1.14 4.81 -4.06
CA MET A 1 1.06 4.07 -2.80
C MET A 1 0.95 2.58 -3.06
N ILE A 2 1.62 1.76 -2.26
CA ILE A 2 1.67 0.30 -2.41
C ILE A 2 1.22 -0.33 -1.08
N VAL A 3 0.03 -0.92 -1.08
CA VAL A 3 -0.53 -1.68 0.06
C VAL A 3 -0.18 -3.16 -0.14
N ARG A 4 0.48 -3.74 0.87
CA ARG A 4 1.02 -5.10 0.84
C ARG A 4 0.11 -6.09 1.55
N GLU A 5 -0.01 -7.25 0.89
CA GLU A 5 -0.46 -8.54 1.41
C GLU A 5 -1.85 -8.56 2.06
N VAL A 6 -2.84 -9.05 1.32
CA VAL A 6 -4.18 -9.34 1.86
C VAL A 6 -4.20 -10.76 2.42
N HIS A 7 -4.24 -10.90 3.75
CA HIS A 7 -4.65 -12.16 4.36
C HIS A 7 -6.17 -12.18 4.50
N LEU A 8 -6.80 -13.28 4.09
CA LEU A 8 -8.26 -13.46 4.10
C LEU A 8 -8.89 -13.27 5.50
N GLU A 9 -8.10 -13.44 6.56
CA GLU A 9 -8.56 -13.37 7.95
C GLU A 9 -9.07 -11.98 8.39
N ASN A 10 -8.91 -10.93 7.56
CA ASN A 10 -9.61 -9.66 7.82
C ASN A 10 -9.80 -8.75 6.59
N LEU A 11 -10.54 -9.23 5.59
CA LEU A 11 -10.72 -8.52 4.32
C LEU A 11 -11.34 -7.10 4.49
N GLU A 12 -12.30 -6.94 5.39
CA GLU A 12 -12.91 -5.64 5.75
C GLU A 12 -11.85 -4.61 6.17
N LYS A 13 -10.91 -5.01 7.03
CA LYS A 13 -9.82 -4.11 7.47
C LYS A 13 -8.91 -3.69 6.35
N VAL A 14 -8.55 -4.63 5.47
CA VAL A 14 -7.65 -4.32 4.37
C VAL A 14 -8.26 -3.29 3.41
N ILE A 15 -9.57 -3.40 3.19
CA ILE A 15 -10.34 -2.48 2.36
C ILE A 15 -10.46 -1.10 3.01
N THR A 16 -10.85 -1.06 4.29
CA THR A 16 -11.01 0.20 5.03
C THR A 16 -9.68 0.94 5.22
N SER A 17 -8.58 0.19 5.38
CA SER A 17 -7.22 0.72 5.28
C SER A 17 -6.96 1.35 3.91
N GLY A 18 -7.26 0.64 2.81
CA GLY A 18 -7.12 1.15 1.44
C GLY A 18 -7.88 2.46 1.19
N GLU A 19 -9.13 2.54 1.63
CA GLU A 19 -9.97 3.74 1.57
C GLU A 19 -9.35 4.92 2.33
N SER A 20 -8.80 4.67 3.53
CA SER A 20 -8.18 5.72 4.34
C SER A 20 -7.09 6.48 3.61
N PHE A 21 -6.34 5.77 2.76
CA PHE A 21 -5.25 6.36 2.01
C PHE A 21 -5.69 6.99 0.69
N MET A 22 -6.77 6.53 0.08
CA MET A 22 -7.37 7.26 -1.06
C MET A 22 -7.95 8.60 -0.61
N ALA A 23 -8.33 8.71 0.65
CA ALA A 23 -8.93 9.92 1.24
C ALA A 23 -7.91 10.94 1.79
N TYR A 24 -6.65 10.88 1.37
CA TYR A 24 -5.67 11.95 1.66
C TYR A 24 -6.12 13.30 1.10
N ASP A 25 -5.75 14.39 1.78
CA ASP A 25 -5.96 15.76 1.32
C ASP A 25 -4.87 16.12 0.28
N TYR A 26 -4.90 15.42 -0.84
CA TYR A 26 -3.97 15.57 -1.97
C TYR A 26 -4.73 15.46 -3.30
N PRO A 27 -4.27 16.09 -4.40
CA PRO A 27 -4.96 16.04 -5.69
C PRO A 27 -5.19 14.59 -6.18
N PRO A 28 -6.45 14.14 -6.37
CA PRO A 28 -6.77 12.77 -6.72
C PRO A 28 -6.06 12.25 -7.98
N GLU A 29 -5.86 13.12 -8.96
CA GLU A 29 -5.24 12.82 -10.26
C GLU A 29 -3.76 12.44 -10.14
N THR A 30 -3.13 12.82 -9.03
CA THR A 30 -1.72 12.53 -8.74
C THR A 30 -1.54 11.38 -7.76
N LEU A 31 -2.62 10.96 -7.11
CA LEU A 31 -2.63 9.88 -6.14
C LEU A 31 -3.01 8.57 -6.83
N SER A 32 -2.24 7.52 -6.57
CA SER A 32 -2.52 6.19 -7.10
C SER A 32 -2.24 5.13 -6.04
N VAL A 33 -3.22 4.27 -5.80
CA VAL A 33 -3.20 3.19 -4.83
C VAL A 33 -3.09 1.86 -5.56
N TYR A 34 -2.01 1.15 -5.29
CA TYR A 34 -1.77 -0.20 -5.78
C TYR A 34 -1.95 -1.18 -4.63
N VAL A 35 -2.84 -2.14 -4.80
CA VAL A 35 -3.10 -3.19 -3.82
C VAL A 35 -2.52 -4.49 -4.36
N SER A 36 -1.70 -5.16 -3.55
CA SER A 36 -1.14 -6.46 -3.91
C SER A 36 -1.86 -7.60 -3.21
N ASP A 37 -2.42 -8.49 -4.01
CA ASP A 37 -2.89 -9.80 -3.54
C ASP A 37 -1.93 -10.90 -4.01
N ASP A 38 -1.10 -11.39 -3.08
CA ASP A 38 -0.21 -12.51 -3.35
C ASP A 38 -0.97 -13.84 -3.39
N GLY A 39 -2.12 -13.96 -2.73
CA GLY A 39 -2.97 -15.16 -2.77
C GLY A 39 -3.74 -15.32 -4.08
N GLY A 40 -3.97 -14.21 -4.79
CA GLY A 40 -4.76 -14.20 -6.02
C GLY A 40 -6.20 -14.62 -5.78
N SER A 41 -6.79 -14.23 -4.66
CA SER A 41 -8.16 -14.60 -4.31
C SER A 41 -9.17 -13.76 -5.08
N GLU A 42 -10.17 -14.40 -5.67
CA GLU A 42 -11.30 -13.69 -6.27
C GLU A 42 -12.07 -12.86 -5.24
N LEU A 43 -12.13 -13.32 -3.98
CA LEU A 43 -12.76 -12.60 -2.88
C LEU A 43 -12.09 -11.25 -2.63
N THR A 44 -10.76 -11.19 -2.70
CA THR A 44 -10.01 -9.93 -2.53
C THR A 44 -10.36 -8.94 -3.63
N LEU A 45 -10.37 -9.39 -4.88
CA LEU A 45 -10.70 -8.53 -6.02
C LEU A 45 -12.13 -7.99 -5.87
N PHE A 46 -13.09 -8.86 -5.59
CA PHE A 46 -14.49 -8.48 -5.40
C PHE A 46 -14.64 -7.44 -4.29
N ALA A 47 -14.01 -7.67 -3.16
CA ALA A 47 -14.14 -6.80 -2.03
C ALA A 47 -13.51 -5.42 -2.28
N PHE A 48 -12.42 -5.33 -3.06
CA PHE A 48 -11.89 -4.05 -3.54
C PHE A 48 -12.75 -3.38 -4.62
N MET A 49 -13.54 -4.14 -5.40
CA MET A 49 -14.54 -3.57 -6.31
C MET A 49 -15.70 -2.94 -5.54
N GLU A 50 -16.21 -3.60 -4.50
CA GLU A 50 -17.24 -3.02 -3.62
C GLU A 50 -16.68 -1.82 -2.84
N ALA A 51 -15.42 -1.87 -2.39
CA ALA A 51 -14.70 -0.73 -1.83
C ALA A 51 -14.69 0.47 -2.78
N ALA A 52 -14.31 0.26 -4.04
CA ALA A 52 -14.29 1.30 -5.05
C ALA A 52 -15.66 1.98 -5.25
N LYS A 53 -16.75 1.20 -5.16
CA LYS A 53 -18.13 1.73 -5.22
C LYS A 53 -18.43 2.59 -3.98
N PHE A 54 -18.11 2.10 -2.79
CA PHE A 54 -18.27 2.83 -1.53
C PHE A 54 -17.42 4.11 -1.46
N GLY A 55 -16.18 4.08 -1.95
CA GLY A 55 -15.25 5.20 -1.94
C GLY A 55 -15.82 6.47 -2.59
N ARG A 56 -16.72 6.32 -3.58
CA ARG A 56 -17.42 7.45 -4.22
C ARG A 56 -18.28 8.28 -3.27
N PHE A 57 -18.71 7.70 -2.15
CA PHE A 57 -19.46 8.36 -1.08
C PHE A 57 -18.54 8.78 0.06
N TRP A 58 -17.56 7.92 0.40
CA TRP A 58 -16.68 8.13 1.54
C TRP A 58 -15.68 9.27 1.36
N LEU A 59 -14.98 9.32 0.23
CA LEU A 59 -13.96 10.31 -0.05
C LEU A 59 -14.47 11.77 -0.02
N PRO A 60 -15.58 12.12 -0.68
CA PRO A 60 -16.11 13.48 -0.60
C PRO A 60 -16.60 13.82 0.81
N LEU A 61 -17.26 12.89 1.51
CA LEU A 61 -17.70 13.07 2.89
C LEU A 61 -16.52 13.41 3.81
N CYS A 62 -15.43 12.66 3.68
CA CYS A 62 -14.20 12.87 4.42
C CYS A 62 -13.68 14.30 4.30
N LYS A 63 -13.65 14.83 3.07
CA LYS A 63 -13.19 16.19 2.77
C LYS A 63 -14.19 17.24 3.27
N GLU A 64 -15.48 17.06 2.99
CA GLU A 64 -16.55 18.00 3.34
C GLU A 64 -16.66 18.22 4.86
N TYR A 65 -16.62 17.13 5.62
CA TYR A 65 -16.76 17.17 7.08
C TYR A 65 -15.41 17.26 7.82
N ASN A 66 -14.30 17.43 7.08
CA ASN A 66 -12.94 17.47 7.63
C ASN A 66 -12.68 16.32 8.63
N ILE A 67 -13.08 15.12 8.24
CA ILE A 67 -12.87 13.91 9.04
C ILE A 67 -11.36 13.74 9.23
N MET A 68 -10.89 13.42 10.44
CA MET A 68 -9.45 13.22 10.68
C MET A 68 -9.05 11.76 10.53
N ASP A 69 -9.80 10.84 11.14
CA ASP A 69 -9.61 9.40 10.96
C ASP A 69 -10.35 8.94 9.71
N ARG A 70 -9.60 8.74 8.62
CA ARG A 70 -10.15 8.42 7.31
C ARG A 70 -10.41 6.92 7.11
N CYS A 71 -10.13 6.09 8.12
CA CYS A 71 -10.50 4.68 8.09
C CYS A 71 -12.00 4.54 8.40
N PRO A 72 -12.82 4.04 7.45
CA PRO A 72 -14.27 3.90 7.67
C PRO A 72 -14.60 3.06 8.92
N ASP A 73 -13.89 1.94 9.12
CA ASP A 73 -14.10 1.07 10.27
C ASP A 73 -13.87 1.79 11.59
N ALA A 74 -12.78 2.55 11.68
CA ALA A 74 -12.47 3.35 12.86
C ALA A 74 -13.50 4.46 13.08
N TYR A 75 -13.89 5.15 12.01
CA TYR A 75 -14.85 6.25 12.05
C TYR A 75 -16.24 5.78 12.53
N PHE A 76 -16.84 4.80 11.86
CA PHE A 76 -18.20 4.35 12.17
C PHE A 76 -18.30 3.62 13.53
N LYS A 77 -17.21 2.98 14.01
CA LYS A 77 -17.16 2.41 15.37
C LYS A 77 -17.01 3.47 16.47
N SER A 78 -16.50 4.65 16.17
CA SER A 78 -16.13 5.66 17.17
C SER A 78 -17.24 6.69 17.43
N ASN A 79 -18.19 6.38 18.34
CA ASN A 79 -19.26 7.32 18.75
C ASN A 79 -19.91 8.09 17.57
N TYR A 80 -20.08 7.40 16.44
CA TYR A 80 -20.65 7.99 15.23
C TYR A 80 -22.05 8.52 15.54
N SER A 81 -22.23 9.83 15.32
CA SER A 81 -23.55 10.48 15.35
C SER A 81 -23.80 11.06 13.98
N ALA A 82 -24.67 10.40 13.22
CA ALA A 82 -25.10 10.92 11.94
C ALA A 82 -25.91 12.19 12.17
N ASN A 83 -25.38 13.33 11.70
CA ASN A 83 -26.01 14.63 11.87
C ASN A 83 -26.44 15.23 10.51
N SER A 84 -26.27 14.47 9.43
CA SER A 84 -26.61 14.87 8.06
C SER A 84 -27.04 13.67 7.22
N ASP A 85 -27.81 13.93 6.15
CA ASP A 85 -28.23 12.91 5.19
C ASP A 85 -27.04 12.29 4.46
N ALA A 86 -25.99 13.07 4.16
CA ALA A 86 -24.77 12.57 3.53
C ALA A 86 -24.05 11.53 4.40
N GLN A 87 -23.96 11.77 5.72
CA GLN A 87 -23.40 10.81 6.66
C GLN A 87 -24.28 9.53 6.73
N ASN A 88 -25.62 9.68 6.81
CA ASN A 88 -26.54 8.55 6.82
C ASN A 88 -26.39 7.67 5.57
N ILE A 89 -26.37 8.27 4.38
CA ILE A 89 -26.18 7.57 3.11
C ILE A 89 -24.83 6.88 3.08
N SER A 90 -23.76 7.57 3.50
CA SER A 90 -22.43 6.95 3.54
C SER A 90 -22.37 5.76 4.50
N ASN A 91 -23.07 5.83 5.65
CA ASN A 91 -23.15 4.70 6.58
C ASN A 91 -23.94 3.53 5.99
N GLU A 92 -25.06 3.79 5.32
CA GLU A 92 -25.83 2.76 4.61
C GLU A 92 -24.99 2.07 3.53
N MET A 93 -24.24 2.84 2.73
CA MET A 93 -23.35 2.28 1.71
C MET A 93 -22.18 1.50 2.33
N TYR A 94 -21.68 1.91 3.50
CA TYR A 94 -20.66 1.18 4.24
C TYR A 94 -21.17 -0.18 4.72
N GLU A 95 -22.36 -0.23 5.34
CA GLU A 95 -22.96 -1.48 5.82
C GLU A 95 -23.33 -2.42 4.66
N ASN A 96 -23.85 -1.89 3.55
CA ASN A 96 -24.15 -2.69 2.35
C ASN A 96 -22.88 -3.31 1.74
N MET A 97 -21.80 -2.52 1.63
CA MET A 97 -20.49 -3.03 1.19
C MET A 97 -20.02 -4.17 2.11
N LYS A 98 -20.12 -4.00 3.43
CA LYS A 98 -19.75 -5.03 4.40
C LYS A 98 -20.57 -6.30 4.25
N GLU A 99 -21.89 -6.19 4.20
CA GLU A 99 -22.81 -7.31 4.07
C GLU A 99 -22.50 -8.16 2.82
N LYS A 100 -22.27 -7.51 1.69
CA LYS A 100 -21.87 -8.21 0.45
C LYS A 100 -20.53 -8.93 0.57
N ILE A 101 -19.53 -8.28 1.18
CA ILE A 101 -18.21 -8.88 1.39
C ILE A 101 -18.30 -10.07 2.34
N GLU A 102 -19.05 -9.93 3.43
CA GLU A 102 -19.29 -11.01 4.40
C GLU A 102 -19.99 -12.20 3.71
N ASN A 103 -21.02 -11.95 2.90
CA ASN A 103 -21.71 -12.99 2.16
C ASN A 103 -20.77 -13.78 1.23
N VAL A 104 -19.95 -13.12 0.40
CA VAL A 104 -19.02 -13.85 -0.50
C VAL A 104 -17.89 -14.56 0.26
N VAL A 105 -17.50 -14.04 1.43
CA VAL A 105 -16.51 -14.69 2.30
C VAL A 105 -17.11 -15.95 2.94
N GLU A 106 -18.38 -15.91 3.34
CA GLU A 106 -19.12 -17.05 3.89
C GLU A 106 -19.38 -18.13 2.84
N THR A 107 -19.78 -17.76 1.62
CA THR A 107 -19.97 -18.71 0.51
C THR A 107 -18.64 -19.25 -0.02
N GLY A 108 -17.57 -18.46 0.11
CA GLY A 108 -16.22 -18.78 -0.35
C GLY A 108 -16.04 -18.68 -1.87
N ASN A 109 -17.00 -18.07 -2.58
CA ASN A 109 -16.93 -17.85 -4.02
C ASN A 109 -17.65 -16.57 -4.44
N VAL A 110 -17.29 -16.05 -5.62
CA VAL A 110 -17.99 -14.94 -6.27
C VAL A 110 -18.84 -15.50 -7.42
N THR A 111 -20.16 -15.29 -7.35
CA THR A 111 -21.11 -15.79 -8.35
C THR A 111 -21.45 -14.70 -9.38
N ASP A 112 -22.09 -15.10 -10.49
CA ASP A 112 -22.54 -14.14 -11.51
C ASP A 112 -23.64 -13.20 -11.01
N GLU A 113 -24.34 -13.57 -9.93
CA GLU A 113 -25.37 -12.73 -9.30
C GLU A 113 -24.76 -11.60 -8.47
N ASP A 114 -23.52 -11.79 -7.99
CA ASP A 114 -22.78 -10.77 -7.23
C ASP A 114 -22.20 -9.68 -8.15
N LEU A 115 -22.11 -9.95 -9.46
CA LEU A 115 -21.47 -9.09 -10.45
C LEU A 115 -22.52 -8.28 -11.23
N SER A 116 -22.29 -6.98 -11.32
CA SER A 116 -23.24 -5.99 -11.84
C SER A 116 -22.98 -5.57 -13.29
N SER A 117 -21.79 -5.85 -13.83
CA SER A 117 -21.37 -5.39 -15.16
C SER A 117 -20.67 -6.47 -15.99
N GLU A 118 -20.68 -6.30 -17.31
CA GLU A 118 -19.94 -7.18 -18.24
C GLU A 118 -18.42 -7.12 -18.01
N GLU A 119 -17.90 -5.95 -17.64
CA GLU A 119 -16.48 -5.75 -17.30
C GLU A 119 -16.08 -6.56 -16.05
N GLU A 120 -16.94 -6.56 -15.03
CA GLU A 120 -16.76 -7.40 -13.84
C GLU A 120 -16.79 -8.89 -14.23
N LEU A 121 -17.78 -9.34 -15.01
CA LEU A 121 -17.85 -10.74 -15.49
C LEU A 121 -16.58 -11.16 -16.25
N GLU A 122 -16.05 -10.30 -17.12
CA GLU A 122 -14.80 -10.56 -17.83
C GLU A 122 -13.61 -10.65 -16.88
N ALA A 123 -13.52 -9.78 -15.87
CA ALA A 123 -12.45 -9.78 -14.88
C ALA A 123 -12.38 -11.11 -14.11
N PHE A 124 -13.52 -11.68 -13.72
CA PHE A 124 -13.60 -12.94 -12.98
C PHE A 124 -13.49 -14.20 -13.85
N SER A 125 -13.55 -14.07 -15.17
CA SER A 125 -13.45 -15.22 -16.10
C SER A 125 -12.17 -16.05 -15.91
N LYS A 126 -11.08 -15.45 -15.40
CA LYS A 126 -9.80 -16.12 -15.16
C LYS A 126 -9.87 -17.19 -14.06
N TRP A 127 -10.68 -16.99 -13.02
CA TRP A 127 -10.85 -17.94 -11.92
C TRP A 127 -11.71 -19.14 -12.33
N LYS A 128 -12.70 -18.93 -13.21
CA LYS A 128 -13.62 -19.97 -13.70
C LYS A 128 -12.98 -21.04 -14.61
N ARG A 129 -11.78 -20.79 -15.13
CA ARG A 129 -11.11 -21.69 -16.11
C ARG A 129 -10.43 -22.92 -15.49
N GLY A 130 -10.51 -23.10 -14.16
CA GLY A 130 -10.03 -24.31 -13.46
C GLY A 130 -8.51 -24.47 -13.34
N ILE A 131 -7.74 -23.46 -13.75
CA ILE A 131 -6.25 -23.45 -13.68
C ILE A 131 -5.76 -22.58 -12.50
N PHE A 132 -6.63 -21.75 -11.92
CA PHE A 132 -6.28 -20.75 -10.94
C PHE A 132 -6.13 -21.36 -9.55
N THR A 133 -4.93 -21.29 -8.97
CA THR A 133 -4.65 -21.66 -7.58
C THR A 133 -3.67 -20.66 -6.97
N PRO A 134 -3.59 -20.47 -5.64
CA PRO A 134 -2.65 -19.52 -5.03
C PRO A 134 -1.17 -19.77 -5.32
N GLN A 135 -0.80 -20.95 -5.86
CA GLN A 135 0.57 -21.30 -6.24
C GLN A 135 0.77 -21.35 -7.77
N GLN A 136 -0.30 -21.27 -8.56
CA GLN A 136 -0.26 -21.38 -10.01
C GLN A 136 -1.41 -20.56 -10.61
N HIS A 137 -1.10 -19.38 -11.13
CA HIS A 137 -2.07 -18.54 -11.82
C HIS A 137 -1.36 -17.46 -12.66
N PRO A 138 -1.98 -17.02 -13.78
CA PRO A 138 -1.47 -15.87 -14.52
C PRO A 138 -1.59 -14.59 -13.69
N SER A 139 -0.91 -13.53 -14.11
CA SER A 139 -1.09 -12.22 -13.48
C SER A 139 -2.50 -11.67 -13.71
N VAL A 140 -3.03 -11.03 -12.67
CA VAL A 140 -4.29 -10.30 -12.70
C VAL A 140 -4.02 -8.87 -12.32
N ILE A 141 -4.34 -7.94 -13.22
CA ILE A 141 -4.20 -6.51 -12.98
C ILE A 141 -5.52 -5.90 -13.40
N GLN A 142 -6.18 -5.20 -12.49
CA GLN A 142 -7.47 -4.56 -12.71
C GLN A 142 -7.40 -3.12 -12.23
N VAL A 143 -7.85 -2.19 -13.08
CA VAL A 143 -7.99 -0.78 -12.72
C VAL A 143 -9.43 -0.61 -12.24
N LEU A 144 -9.60 -0.45 -10.93
CA LEU A 144 -10.91 -0.37 -10.27
C LEU A 144 -11.46 1.06 -10.25
N LEU A 145 -10.56 2.04 -10.17
CA LEU A 145 -10.85 3.46 -10.32
C LEU A 145 -9.76 4.09 -11.18
N GLU A 146 -10.17 4.94 -12.12
CA GLU A 146 -9.28 5.73 -12.97
C GLU A 146 -9.60 7.22 -12.87
N SER A 147 -8.60 8.03 -12.50
CA SER A 147 -8.77 9.45 -12.18
C SER A 147 -9.28 10.34 -13.32
N ASP A 148 -9.09 9.93 -14.57
CA ASP A 148 -9.59 10.66 -15.74
C ASP A 148 -11.04 10.28 -16.11
N LYS A 149 -11.58 9.20 -15.55
CA LYS A 149 -12.91 8.65 -15.88
C LYS A 149 -13.87 8.69 -14.71
N ASP A 150 -13.40 8.28 -13.54
CA ASP A 150 -14.23 8.06 -12.37
C ASP A 150 -14.34 9.31 -11.51
N LYS A 151 -15.58 9.57 -11.10
CA LYS A 151 -15.93 10.70 -10.25
C LYS A 151 -16.66 10.24 -8.99
N ASP A 152 -16.46 10.99 -7.92
CA ASP A 152 -17.22 10.88 -6.68
C ASP A 152 -18.65 11.44 -6.83
N THR A 153 -19.46 11.30 -5.79
CA THR A 153 -20.85 11.81 -5.77
C THR A 153 -20.95 13.33 -5.81
N ALA A 154 -19.86 14.05 -5.51
CA ALA A 154 -19.74 15.50 -5.64
C ALA A 154 -19.21 15.94 -7.02
N GLY A 155 -18.90 14.99 -7.92
CA GLY A 155 -18.42 15.24 -9.27
C GLY A 155 -16.90 15.48 -9.39
N ASN A 156 -16.13 15.25 -8.32
CA ASN A 156 -14.67 15.39 -8.34
C ASN A 156 -13.99 14.09 -8.81
N PRO A 157 -12.81 14.17 -9.43
CA PRO A 157 -12.02 13.00 -9.81
C PRO A 157 -11.68 12.07 -8.63
N MET A 158 -11.72 10.77 -8.87
CA MET A 158 -11.29 9.75 -7.91
C MET A 158 -9.80 9.42 -8.05
N PRO A 159 -9.07 9.07 -6.98
CA PRO A 159 -7.71 8.54 -7.11
C PRO A 159 -7.69 7.23 -7.91
N ASN A 160 -6.57 6.93 -8.57
CA ASN A 160 -6.44 5.64 -9.24
C ASN A 160 -6.39 4.51 -8.20
N LEU A 161 -7.19 3.47 -8.37
CA LEU A 161 -7.14 2.25 -7.56
C LEU A 161 -6.85 1.06 -8.47
N ILE A 162 -5.72 0.40 -8.25
CA ILE A 162 -5.24 -0.69 -9.09
C ILE A 162 -5.03 -1.94 -8.22
N TYR A 163 -5.78 -2.99 -8.54
CA TYR A 163 -5.56 -4.32 -7.99
C TYR A 163 -4.49 -5.05 -8.80
N VAL A 164 -3.54 -5.67 -8.10
CA VAL A 164 -2.43 -6.42 -8.68
C VAL A 164 -2.28 -7.77 -7.97
N SER A 165 -2.45 -8.85 -8.72
CA SER A 165 -1.98 -10.17 -8.35
C SER A 165 -0.92 -10.59 -9.37
N ARG A 166 0.32 -10.79 -8.90
CA ARG A 166 1.44 -11.17 -9.77
C ARG A 166 1.28 -12.59 -10.28
N GLU A 167 1.93 -12.93 -11.39
CA GLU A 167 1.94 -14.31 -11.85
C GLU A 167 2.63 -15.21 -10.80
N LYS A 168 2.04 -16.39 -10.58
CA LYS A 168 2.67 -17.44 -9.77
C LYS A 168 2.79 -18.73 -10.56
N SER A 169 3.93 -19.39 -10.36
CA SER A 169 4.20 -20.70 -10.90
C SER A 169 4.86 -21.58 -9.84
N LYS A 170 4.45 -22.84 -9.76
CA LYS A 170 5.10 -23.84 -8.90
C LYS A 170 6.59 -24.06 -9.25
N ALA A 171 7.01 -23.68 -10.45
CA ALA A 171 8.38 -23.81 -10.93
C ALA A 171 9.29 -22.62 -10.55
N SER A 172 8.73 -21.51 -10.02
CA SER A 172 9.49 -20.29 -9.75
C SER A 172 9.35 -19.86 -8.28
N PRO A 173 10.45 -19.60 -7.56
CA PRO A 173 10.38 -19.02 -6.22
C PRO A 173 9.84 -17.59 -6.29
N HIS A 174 9.00 -17.21 -5.32
CA HIS A 174 8.29 -15.92 -5.36
C HIS A 174 8.76 -14.91 -4.29
N ASN A 175 9.66 -15.27 -3.37
CA ASN A 175 10.25 -14.33 -2.40
C ASN A 175 9.22 -13.53 -1.55
N PHE A 176 8.03 -14.10 -1.30
CA PHE A 176 6.97 -13.54 -0.45
C PHE A 176 6.77 -12.03 -0.65
N ASN A 177 6.77 -11.25 0.44
CA ASN A 177 6.52 -9.81 0.46
C ASN A 177 7.57 -8.99 -0.30
N SER A 178 8.80 -9.45 -0.36
CA SER A 178 9.85 -8.77 -1.13
C SER A 178 9.56 -8.86 -2.63
N GLY A 179 9.18 -10.05 -3.11
CA GLY A 179 8.83 -10.22 -4.52
C GLY A 179 7.51 -9.52 -4.90
N ALA A 180 6.55 -9.44 -3.98
CA ALA A 180 5.30 -8.71 -4.18
C ALA A 180 5.58 -7.21 -4.33
N LEU A 181 6.37 -6.62 -3.41
CA LEU A 181 6.80 -5.22 -3.50
C LEU A 181 7.57 -4.95 -4.81
N ASN A 182 8.53 -5.79 -5.16
CA ASN A 182 9.29 -5.64 -6.40
C ASN A 182 8.37 -5.59 -7.61
N THR A 183 7.37 -6.48 -7.65
CA THR A 183 6.36 -6.51 -8.71
C THR A 183 5.57 -5.21 -8.75
N LEU A 184 5.12 -4.69 -7.61
CA LEU A 184 4.37 -3.42 -7.53
C LEU A 184 5.21 -2.23 -7.97
N ILE A 185 6.51 -2.19 -7.63
CA ILE A 185 7.43 -1.14 -8.10
C ILE A 185 7.50 -1.14 -9.63
N ARG A 186 7.57 -2.33 -10.24
CA ARG A 186 7.60 -2.48 -11.71
C ARG A 186 6.27 -2.12 -12.37
N VAL A 187 5.18 -2.68 -11.88
CA VAL A 187 3.82 -2.42 -12.40
C VAL A 187 3.49 -0.93 -12.28
N SER A 188 3.78 -0.30 -11.14
CA SER A 188 3.56 1.13 -10.97
C SER A 188 4.46 1.98 -11.88
N ALA A 189 5.69 1.55 -12.20
CA ALA A 189 6.57 2.26 -13.15
C ALA A 189 5.95 2.37 -14.55
N VAL A 190 5.37 1.27 -15.06
CA VAL A 190 4.80 1.25 -16.42
C VAL A 190 3.39 1.85 -16.51
N MET A 191 2.69 1.95 -15.37
CA MET A 191 1.30 2.44 -15.31
C MET A 191 1.18 3.91 -14.93
N THR A 192 1.84 4.38 -13.87
CA THR A 192 1.72 5.78 -13.38
C THR A 192 3.07 6.48 -13.19
N ASN A 193 4.14 5.72 -12.94
CA ASN A 193 5.52 6.17 -12.77
C ASN A 193 5.73 7.25 -11.69
N ALA A 194 4.97 7.17 -10.59
CA ALA A 194 5.06 8.17 -9.52
C ALA A 194 6.48 8.23 -8.89
N PRO A 195 7.05 9.43 -8.68
CA PRO A 195 8.42 9.59 -8.16
C PRO A 195 8.56 9.26 -6.68
N ILE A 196 7.45 9.31 -5.93
CA ILE A 196 7.40 9.01 -4.50
C ILE A 196 6.55 7.77 -4.29
N ILE A 197 7.04 6.83 -3.49
CA ILE A 197 6.38 5.57 -3.20
C ILE A 197 6.19 5.43 -1.70
N LEU A 198 4.93 5.47 -1.25
CA LEU A 198 4.56 5.03 0.10
C LEU A 198 4.36 3.52 0.13
N THR A 199 5.08 2.80 0.99
CA THR A 199 4.87 1.37 1.25
C THR A 199 4.12 1.17 2.55
N LEU A 200 3.07 0.34 2.51
CA LEU A 200 2.19 0.08 3.65
C LEU A 200 1.85 -1.40 3.72
N ASP A 201 1.61 -1.88 4.93
CA ASP A 201 0.99 -3.19 5.18
C ASP A 201 -0.53 -3.04 5.27
N CYS A 202 -1.27 -4.13 5.11
CA CYS A 202 -2.73 -4.11 5.03
C CYS A 202 -3.44 -3.76 6.35
N ASP A 203 -2.75 -3.93 7.47
CA ASP A 203 -3.22 -3.59 8.81
C ASP A 203 -2.93 -2.13 9.19
N MET A 204 -2.38 -1.36 8.26
CA MET A 204 -2.07 0.05 8.45
C MET A 204 -3.13 0.96 7.85
N PHE A 205 -3.48 2.03 8.56
CA PHE A 205 -4.33 3.09 8.05
C PHE A 205 -3.81 4.48 8.41
N SER A 206 -4.18 5.49 7.63
CA SER A 206 -3.74 6.85 7.90
C SER A 206 -4.56 7.51 9.01
N ASN A 207 -3.87 8.17 9.94
CA ASN A 207 -4.48 8.93 11.02
C ASN A 207 -4.58 10.44 10.76
N ASP A 208 -4.01 10.91 9.66
CA ASP A 208 -3.91 12.33 9.34
C ASP A 208 -3.92 12.52 7.81
N PRO A 209 -4.97 13.16 7.25
CA PRO A 209 -5.13 13.33 5.82
C PRO A 209 -4.08 14.25 5.20
N LYS A 210 -3.31 15.01 5.99
CA LYS A 210 -2.23 15.90 5.52
C LYS A 210 -0.85 15.26 5.50
N THR A 211 -0.75 13.95 5.77
CA THR A 211 0.54 13.24 5.80
C THR A 211 1.33 13.44 4.50
N VAL A 212 0.68 13.33 3.35
CA VAL A 212 1.32 13.47 2.03
C VAL A 212 1.87 14.88 1.82
N GLU A 213 1.10 15.92 2.18
CA GLU A 213 1.53 17.32 2.09
C GLU A 213 2.82 17.56 2.89
N ARG A 214 2.85 17.08 4.14
CA ARG A 214 4.04 17.21 5.01
C ARG A 214 5.26 16.51 4.42
N VAL A 215 5.09 15.28 3.91
CA VAL A 215 6.18 14.53 3.27
C VAL A 215 6.77 15.27 2.09
N ILE A 216 5.92 15.85 1.25
CA ILE A 216 6.36 16.58 0.07
C ILE A 216 7.20 17.79 0.45
N CYS A 217 6.85 18.50 1.54
CA CYS A 217 7.68 19.60 2.04
C CYS A 217 9.12 19.16 2.30
N PHE A 218 9.35 18.02 2.97
CA PHE A 218 10.70 17.49 3.20
C PHE A 218 11.37 16.95 1.94
N MET A 219 10.61 16.25 1.09
CA MET A 219 11.16 15.64 -0.12
C MET A 219 11.55 16.66 -1.20
N MET A 220 10.92 17.83 -1.20
CA MET A 220 11.17 18.90 -2.16
C MET A 220 12.12 19.98 -1.61
N ASP A 221 12.55 19.88 -0.36
CA ASP A 221 13.44 20.88 0.24
C ASP A 221 14.86 20.78 -0.36
N PRO A 222 15.38 21.82 -1.05
CA PRO A 222 16.65 21.74 -1.78
C PRO A 222 17.89 21.24 -1.00
N PRO A 223 18.07 21.56 0.30
CA PRO A 223 19.20 21.05 1.08
C PRO A 223 19.16 19.52 1.29
N TYR A 224 17.96 18.95 1.35
CA TYR A 224 17.74 17.53 1.70
C TYR A 224 17.50 16.66 0.48
N GLN A 225 16.78 17.17 -0.53
CA GLN A 225 16.36 16.45 -1.73
C GLN A 225 17.47 15.60 -2.38
N PRO A 226 18.72 16.06 -2.55
CA PRO A 226 19.76 15.25 -3.20
C PRO A 226 20.16 14.00 -2.41
N LYS A 227 20.06 14.05 -1.07
CA LYS A 227 20.57 13.01 -0.16
C LYS A 227 19.46 12.18 0.49
N LEU A 228 18.21 12.64 0.39
CA LEU A 228 17.07 11.98 1.01
C LEU A 228 16.71 10.72 0.24
N GLY A 229 16.79 9.58 0.92
CA GLY A 229 16.40 8.29 0.36
C GLY A 229 14.93 7.97 0.59
N TYR A 230 14.50 8.11 1.84
CA TYR A 230 13.13 7.91 2.28
C TYR A 230 12.83 8.67 3.57
N ILE A 231 11.56 8.77 3.94
CA ILE A 231 11.06 9.29 5.21
C ILE A 231 10.27 8.17 5.89
N GLN A 232 10.68 7.77 7.08
CA GLN A 232 10.04 6.71 7.86
C GLN A 232 9.13 7.32 8.93
N PHE A 233 7.85 6.98 8.89
CA PHE A 233 6.90 7.37 9.94
C PHE A 233 6.92 6.35 11.08
N PRO A 234 6.70 6.80 12.34
CA PRO A 234 6.48 5.89 13.44
C PRO A 234 5.16 5.12 13.24
N GLN A 235 5.16 3.84 13.60
CA GLN A 235 3.95 3.01 13.64
C GLN A 235 3.27 3.20 15.00
N MET A 236 1.95 3.40 15.00
CA MET A 236 1.16 3.62 16.21
C MET A 236 0.15 2.50 16.40
N TYR A 237 0.40 1.62 17.38
CA TYR A 237 -0.49 0.51 17.68
C TYR A 237 -1.70 0.97 18.50
N GLN A 238 -2.89 0.47 18.15
CA GLN A 238 -4.13 0.74 18.89
C GLN A 238 -4.51 -0.44 19.80
N GLY A 239 -5.48 -0.23 20.70
CA GLY A 239 -6.03 -1.29 21.56
C GLY A 239 -5.15 -1.67 22.75
N LEU A 240 -4.17 -0.82 23.09
CA LEU A 240 -3.23 -1.05 24.17
C LEU A 240 -3.91 -0.91 25.54
N ASN A 241 -3.61 -1.84 26.44
CA ASN A 241 -4.04 -1.70 27.83
C ASN A 241 -3.13 -0.71 28.57
N LYS A 242 -3.64 -0.08 29.64
CA LYS A 242 -2.90 0.95 30.39
C LYS A 242 -1.59 0.47 31.00
N ALA A 243 -1.46 -0.84 31.25
CA ALA A 243 -0.27 -1.40 31.87
C ALA A 243 0.83 -1.72 30.84
N ASP A 244 0.46 -1.87 29.57
CA ASP A 244 1.30 -2.31 28.44
C ASP A 244 2.40 -3.31 28.83
N ILE A 245 2.03 -4.36 29.58
CA ILE A 245 2.99 -5.31 30.15
C ILE A 245 3.77 -6.10 29.09
N TYR A 246 3.30 -6.09 27.84
CA TYR A 246 3.94 -6.72 26.69
C TYR A 246 4.82 -5.74 25.89
N ALA A 247 4.88 -4.47 26.29
CA ALA A 247 5.56 -3.40 25.56
C ALA A 247 5.11 -3.32 24.09
N ALA A 248 3.81 -3.51 23.86
CA ALA A 248 3.19 -3.60 22.53
C ALA A 248 3.11 -2.25 21.82
N GLU A 249 3.41 -1.14 22.50
CA GLU A 249 3.67 0.14 21.82
C GLU A 249 4.95 0.13 20.98
N PHE A 250 5.88 -0.81 21.24
CA PHE A 250 7.19 -0.87 20.57
C PHE A 250 7.96 0.47 20.59
N LYS A 251 7.80 1.26 21.68
CA LYS A 251 8.40 2.60 21.82
C LYS A 251 9.90 2.65 21.57
N GLN A 252 10.65 1.65 22.07
CA GLN A 252 12.11 1.66 21.97
C GLN A 252 12.60 1.61 20.51
N PRO A 253 12.25 0.61 19.68
CA PRO A 253 12.70 0.57 18.29
C PRO A 253 12.07 1.67 17.42
N ILE A 254 10.80 2.02 17.64
CA ILE A 254 10.02 2.85 16.70
C ILE A 254 10.14 4.35 17.00
N GLN A 255 10.24 4.74 18.28
CA GLN A 255 10.28 6.14 18.67
C GLN A 255 11.69 6.53 19.15
N ILE A 256 12.18 5.86 20.21
CA ILE A 256 13.42 6.26 20.89
C ILE A 256 14.64 6.08 19.97
N ASN A 257 14.82 4.87 19.43
CA ASN A 257 15.96 4.57 18.57
C ASN A 257 15.87 5.30 17.23
N ALA A 258 14.67 5.43 16.66
CA ALA A 258 14.46 6.13 15.39
C ALA A 258 14.89 7.60 15.49
N MET A 259 14.43 8.32 16.51
CA MET A 259 14.83 9.71 16.77
C MET A 259 16.34 9.84 17.04
N GLY A 260 16.93 8.89 17.78
CA GLY A 260 18.38 8.89 18.03
C GLY A 260 19.22 8.68 16.77
N MET A 261 18.79 7.79 15.87
CA MET A 261 19.46 7.57 14.58
C MET A 261 19.34 8.76 13.64
N ASP A 262 18.34 9.61 13.85
CA ASP A 262 18.11 10.82 13.06
C ASP A 262 19.23 11.85 13.12
N GLY A 263 19.85 11.99 14.30
CA GLY A 263 21.07 12.78 14.45
C GLY A 263 22.29 12.21 13.73
N LEU A 264 22.20 11.03 13.11
CA LEU A 264 23.30 10.36 12.40
C LEU A 264 23.02 10.27 10.89
N ARG A 265 22.34 9.20 10.46
CA ARG A 265 22.00 8.91 9.05
C ARG A 265 20.52 8.53 8.88
N GLY A 266 19.75 8.77 9.94
CA GLY A 266 18.34 8.50 10.16
C GLY A 266 17.92 7.05 10.31
N PRO A 267 16.60 6.85 10.54
CA PRO A 267 16.05 5.60 11.03
C PRO A 267 16.13 4.45 10.04
N ASN A 268 16.16 3.23 10.57
CA ASN A 268 16.01 2.02 9.77
C ASN A 268 14.60 1.98 9.13
N HIS A 269 14.52 1.42 7.92
CA HIS A 269 13.24 1.04 7.36
C HIS A 269 12.67 -0.17 8.13
N VAL A 270 11.43 -0.05 8.60
CA VAL A 270 10.77 -1.06 9.46
C VAL A 270 9.62 -1.78 8.76
N GLY A 271 9.65 -1.86 7.43
CA GLY A 271 8.71 -2.64 6.61
C GLY A 271 7.53 -1.86 6.02
N THR A 272 7.05 -0.86 6.75
CA THR A 272 5.81 -0.13 6.44
C THR A 272 5.90 1.34 6.87
N GLY A 273 4.97 2.16 6.39
CA GLY A 273 4.88 3.59 6.70
C GLY A 273 6.06 4.43 6.24
N CYS A 274 6.64 4.04 5.10
CA CYS A 274 7.85 4.65 4.57
C CYS A 274 7.58 5.26 3.20
N PHE A 275 7.90 6.54 3.05
CA PHE A 275 7.86 7.25 1.77
C PHE A 275 9.25 7.22 1.14
N PHE A 276 9.40 6.49 0.05
CA PHE A 276 10.65 6.37 -0.70
C PHE A 276 10.68 7.30 -1.90
N ASN A 277 11.85 7.87 -2.18
CA ASN A 277 12.16 8.35 -3.53
C ASN A 277 12.33 7.14 -4.45
N ARG A 278 11.53 6.99 -5.51
CA ARG A 278 11.52 5.82 -6.41
C ARG A 278 12.91 5.40 -6.87
N ARG A 279 13.79 6.36 -7.17
CA ARG A 279 15.18 6.12 -7.59
C ARG A 279 15.97 5.21 -6.63
N VAL A 280 15.63 5.22 -5.34
CA VAL A 280 16.38 4.46 -4.32
C VAL A 280 16.22 2.96 -4.43
N PHE A 281 15.19 2.50 -5.16
CA PHE A 281 15.01 1.08 -5.45
C PHE A 281 15.97 0.59 -6.55
N PHE A 282 16.60 1.51 -7.29
CA PHE A 282 17.53 1.20 -8.39
C PHE A 282 18.98 1.52 -8.02
N SER A 283 19.20 2.57 -7.22
CA SER A 283 20.53 3.04 -6.79
C SER A 283 20.49 3.85 -5.50
N GLY A 284 21.61 4.46 -5.08
CA GLY A 284 21.63 5.40 -3.96
C GLY A 284 20.94 6.73 -4.29
N PRO A 285 20.57 7.53 -3.28
CA PRO A 285 19.92 8.83 -3.51
C PRO A 285 20.83 9.81 -4.27
N SER A 286 22.15 9.78 -4.05
CA SER A 286 23.10 10.69 -4.71
C SER A 286 23.57 10.23 -6.09
N SER A 287 23.22 9.01 -6.53
CA SER A 287 23.60 8.49 -7.84
C SER A 287 22.38 8.20 -8.69
N LEU A 288 22.19 8.96 -9.77
CA LEU A 288 21.13 8.69 -10.73
C LEU A 288 21.56 7.53 -11.64
N VAL A 289 21.16 6.32 -11.28
CA VAL A 289 21.35 5.15 -12.15
C VAL A 289 20.03 4.88 -12.85
N GLN A 290 20.08 4.84 -14.18
CA GLN A 290 18.92 4.45 -14.95
C GLN A 290 18.61 2.96 -14.72
N PRO A 291 17.34 2.58 -14.58
CA PRO A 291 16.94 1.19 -14.57
C PRO A 291 17.55 0.43 -15.76
N GLU A 292 18.07 -0.77 -15.49
CA GLU A 292 18.61 -1.66 -16.53
C GLU A 292 17.55 -1.94 -17.61
N MET A 293 16.29 -2.00 -17.17
CA MET A 293 15.12 -2.22 -18.02
C MET A 293 14.55 -0.88 -18.49
N PRO A 294 14.59 -0.56 -19.81
CA PRO A 294 14.11 0.70 -20.35
C PRO A 294 12.66 1.05 -19.97
N GLU A 295 11.83 0.04 -19.80
CA GLU A 295 10.41 0.12 -19.46
C GLU A 295 10.16 0.76 -18.09
N LEU A 296 11.15 0.70 -17.19
CA LEU A 296 11.05 1.22 -15.84
C LEU A 296 11.62 2.64 -15.70
N ARG A 297 12.12 3.22 -16.79
CA ARG A 297 12.76 4.54 -16.77
C ARG A 297 11.74 5.67 -16.58
N PRO A 298 12.12 6.78 -15.95
CA PRO A 298 11.21 7.92 -15.73
C PRO A 298 10.62 8.53 -17.02
N ASP A 299 11.36 8.46 -18.13
CA ASP A 299 11.00 9.02 -19.44
C ASP A 299 10.22 8.05 -20.34
N TYR A 300 10.02 6.81 -19.90
CA TYR A 300 9.31 5.80 -20.69
C TYR A 300 7.80 6.10 -20.71
N THR A 301 7.21 6.10 -21.90
CA THR A 301 5.78 6.37 -22.08
C THR A 301 4.94 5.25 -21.45
N HIS A 302 3.98 5.63 -20.61
CA HIS A 302 3.10 4.69 -19.92
C HIS A 302 2.41 3.73 -20.90
N ARG A 303 2.54 2.42 -20.67
CA ARG A 303 1.90 1.37 -21.48
C ARG A 303 1.27 0.34 -20.57
N LYS A 304 -0.02 0.50 -20.29
CA LYS A 304 -0.82 -0.43 -19.47
C LYS A 304 -0.68 -1.89 -19.93
N ASN A 305 -0.56 -2.11 -21.24
CA ASN A 305 -0.44 -3.45 -21.84
C ASN A 305 0.84 -4.20 -21.39
N MET A 306 1.86 -3.50 -20.88
CA MET A 306 3.08 -4.12 -20.37
C MET A 306 2.99 -4.51 -18.89
N ALA A 307 1.96 -4.06 -18.17
CA ALA A 307 1.80 -4.35 -16.74
C ALA A 307 1.79 -5.86 -16.48
N HIS A 308 1.12 -6.63 -17.33
CA HIS A 308 1.12 -8.10 -17.25
C HIS A 308 2.51 -8.71 -17.47
N GLN A 309 3.29 -8.19 -18.42
CA GLN A 309 4.65 -8.67 -18.69
C GLN A 309 5.58 -8.44 -17.50
N VAL A 310 5.57 -7.23 -16.92
CA VAL A 310 6.46 -6.88 -15.79
C VAL A 310 6.04 -7.51 -14.46
N SER A 311 4.85 -8.11 -14.41
CA SER A 311 4.33 -8.87 -13.28
C SER A 311 4.59 -10.39 -13.36
N GLY A 312 5.28 -10.84 -14.41
CA GLY A 312 5.59 -12.25 -14.64
C GLY A 312 6.55 -12.83 -13.58
N CYS A 313 6.37 -14.10 -13.23
CA CYS A 313 7.18 -14.76 -12.20
C CYS A 313 8.64 -15.00 -12.63
N ASN A 314 8.89 -15.00 -13.94
CA ASN A 314 10.21 -15.16 -14.55
C ASN A 314 10.85 -13.82 -14.95
N TYR A 315 10.20 -12.69 -14.69
CA TYR A 315 10.68 -11.38 -15.16
C TYR A 315 12.03 -11.00 -14.55
N GLU A 316 12.30 -11.44 -13.32
CA GLU A 316 13.58 -11.20 -12.64
C GLU A 316 14.67 -12.19 -13.08
N ASN A 317 14.34 -13.24 -13.85
CA ASN A 317 15.31 -14.23 -14.29
C ASN A 317 16.37 -13.56 -15.17
N GLN A 318 17.64 -13.86 -14.91
CA GLN A 318 18.79 -13.29 -15.63
C GLN A 318 18.97 -11.77 -15.42
N SER A 319 18.25 -11.17 -14.47
CA SER A 319 18.48 -9.79 -14.03
C SER A 319 19.27 -9.76 -12.72
N ASN A 320 19.95 -8.64 -12.45
CA ASN A 320 20.51 -8.34 -11.13
C ASN A 320 19.49 -7.60 -10.23
N TRP A 321 18.20 -7.66 -10.57
CA TRP A 321 17.16 -7.01 -9.79
C TRP A 321 17.05 -7.66 -8.41
N GLY A 322 16.99 -6.85 -7.34
CA GLY A 322 16.94 -7.33 -5.97
C GLY A 322 18.26 -7.89 -5.40
N SER A 323 19.27 -8.18 -6.23
CA SER A 323 20.57 -8.68 -5.77
C SER A 323 21.54 -7.57 -5.33
N LYS A 324 21.37 -6.34 -5.85
CA LYS A 324 22.23 -5.18 -5.54
C LYS A 324 21.89 -4.47 -4.22
N ALA A 325 20.65 -4.59 -3.73
CA ALA A 325 20.22 -3.93 -2.50
C ALA A 325 20.69 -4.67 -1.22
N VAL A 326 21.11 -5.93 -1.36
CA VAL A 326 21.70 -6.72 -0.27
C VAL A 326 23.15 -6.97 -0.62
N ALA A 327 24.06 -6.18 -0.05
CA ALA A 327 25.48 -6.51 -0.08
C ALA A 327 25.70 -7.82 0.71
N LYS A 328 25.56 -8.97 0.05
CA LYS A 328 26.14 -10.23 0.50
C LYS A 328 27.63 -10.17 0.18
N ASN A 329 28.45 -9.80 1.16
CA ASN A 329 29.88 -10.02 1.07
C ASN A 329 30.28 -11.13 2.06
N PRO A 330 30.61 -12.36 1.60
CA PRO A 330 30.88 -13.48 2.50
C PRO A 330 32.24 -13.41 3.20
N ASN A 331 33.14 -12.49 2.81
CA ASN A 331 34.56 -12.57 3.20
C ASN A 331 35.21 -11.24 3.62
N LYS A 332 34.44 -10.22 4.03
CA LYS A 332 35.04 -8.98 4.56
C LYS A 332 34.26 -8.43 5.76
N THR A 333 34.83 -8.55 6.94
CA THR A 333 34.72 -7.52 7.98
C THR A 333 35.37 -6.28 7.37
N VAL A 334 34.59 -5.23 7.04
CA VAL A 334 34.99 -3.81 6.99
C VAL A 334 33.86 -2.97 6.37
N VAL A 335 33.49 -1.94 7.12
CA VAL A 335 33.00 -0.62 6.70
C VAL A 335 33.20 -0.35 5.21
N GLN A 336 32.12 -0.28 4.43
CA GLN A 336 32.16 0.41 3.15
C GLN A 336 31.34 1.69 3.29
N GLU A 337 32.08 2.78 3.45
CA GLU A 337 31.63 4.15 3.21
C GLU A 337 31.06 4.22 1.80
N ASP A 338 29.74 4.22 1.69
CA ASP A 338 29.06 4.84 0.55
C ASP A 338 28.39 6.09 1.12
N ASP A 339 28.90 7.24 0.69
CA ASP A 339 28.47 8.55 1.12
C ASP A 339 26.99 8.77 0.77
N SER A 340 26.28 9.47 1.66
CA SER A 340 24.89 9.97 1.56
C SER A 340 23.75 9.02 1.93
N LYS A 341 23.42 9.00 3.23
CA LYS A 341 22.03 8.89 3.68
C LYS A 341 21.84 9.91 4.80
N ILE A 342 21.14 11.00 4.49
CA ILE A 342 20.46 11.80 5.52
C ILE A 342 19.01 11.33 5.40
N VAL A 343 18.56 10.59 6.40
CA VAL A 343 17.17 10.21 6.61
C VAL A 343 16.75 11.05 7.81
N GLU A 344 15.58 11.70 7.73
CA GLU A 344 15.08 12.60 8.79
C GLU A 344 13.76 12.05 9.37
N VAL A 345 13.57 12.21 10.67
CA VAL A 345 12.37 11.96 11.46
C VAL A 345 11.77 13.32 11.71
N ILE A 346 10.56 13.53 11.19
CA ILE A 346 9.83 14.78 11.37
C ILE A 346 9.63 15.03 12.88
N PRO A 347 10.17 16.12 13.46
CA PRO A 347 10.07 16.34 14.89
C PRO A 347 8.64 16.63 15.36
N GLU A 348 8.38 16.18 16.59
CA GLU A 348 7.12 16.08 17.31
C GLU A 348 6.53 17.45 17.72
N ALA A 349 6.17 18.29 16.75
CA ALA A 349 5.60 19.63 17.01
C ALA A 349 4.20 19.82 16.39
N ALA A 350 3.37 18.79 16.44
CA ALA A 350 1.91 18.76 16.34
C ALA A 350 1.52 17.27 16.48
N LYS A 351 0.30 16.94 16.93
CA LYS A 351 -0.20 15.55 17.11
C LYS A 351 0.51 14.53 16.18
N PRO A 352 1.06 13.41 16.69
CA PRO A 352 1.95 12.55 15.91
C PRO A 352 1.25 12.10 14.64
N VAL A 353 1.73 12.63 13.51
CA VAL A 353 1.41 12.15 12.17
C VAL A 353 1.97 10.75 12.12
N ALA A 354 1.11 9.76 12.09
CA ALA A 354 1.51 8.38 12.20
C ALA A 354 0.64 7.50 11.31
N ILE A 355 1.16 6.31 11.07
CA ILE A 355 0.39 5.30 10.38
C ILE A 355 -0.06 4.34 11.47
N ASN A 356 -1.37 4.31 11.69
CA ASN A 356 -1.99 3.54 12.76
C ASN A 356 -2.01 2.06 12.37
N VAL A 357 -1.74 1.19 13.33
CA VAL A 357 -1.86 -0.27 13.19
C VAL A 357 -3.19 -0.73 13.75
N SER A 358 -3.94 -1.51 12.98
CA SER A 358 -5.22 -2.07 13.36
C SER A 358 -5.07 -3.17 14.43
N PRO A 359 -5.87 -3.16 15.51
CA PRO A 359 -5.62 -3.97 16.72
C PRO A 359 -5.86 -5.49 16.62
N LYS A 360 -6.05 -6.11 15.43
CA LYS A 360 -6.27 -7.58 15.34
C LYS A 360 -5.59 -8.34 14.18
N CYS A 361 -4.54 -7.81 13.55
CA CYS A 361 -3.83 -8.55 12.50
C CYS A 361 -2.59 -9.31 12.99
N THR A 362 -2.40 -9.47 14.31
CA THR A 362 -1.34 -10.34 14.86
C THR A 362 -1.75 -11.81 14.76
N GLY A 363 -1.93 -12.31 13.54
CA GLY A 363 -1.81 -13.74 13.25
C GLY A 363 -0.36 -14.14 13.52
N SER A 364 -0.17 -15.12 14.39
CA SER A 364 1.09 -15.75 14.80
C SER A 364 2.35 -15.18 14.15
N ILE A 365 3.10 -14.35 14.90
CA ILE A 365 4.55 -14.25 14.71
C ILE A 365 5.10 -15.65 14.94
N SER A 366 5.12 -16.48 13.90
CA SER A 366 5.97 -17.65 13.91
C SER A 366 7.38 -17.11 14.06
N GLN A 367 7.99 -17.39 15.21
CA GLN A 367 9.40 -17.17 15.42
C GLN A 367 10.12 -17.86 14.27
N SER A 368 10.50 -17.09 13.24
CA SER A 368 11.54 -17.52 12.32
C SER A 368 12.77 -17.72 13.17
N LYS A 369 13.10 -18.99 13.38
CA LYS A 369 14.26 -19.45 14.14
C LYS A 369 15.44 -18.51 13.91
N GLN A 370 15.93 -17.96 15.02
CA GLN A 370 17.29 -17.46 15.13
C GLN A 370 18.25 -18.50 14.53
N PHE A 371 19.24 -18.02 13.79
CA PHE A 371 20.50 -18.76 13.70
C PHE A 371 21.18 -18.77 15.07
#